data_AF-A0A956FJY0-F1
#
_entry.id   AF-A0A956FJY0-F1
#
_cell.length_a   1.000
_cell.length_b   1.000
_cell.length_c   1.000
_cell.angle_alpha   90.00
_cell.angle_beta   90.00
_cell.angle_gamma   90.00
#
_symmetry.space_group_name_H-M   'P 1'
#
loop_
_entity.id
_entity.type
_entity.pdbx_description
1 polymer ?
#
loop_
_entity_poly.entity_id
_entity_poly.type
_entity_poly.pdbx_seq_one_letter_code
_entity_poly.pdbx_strand_id
1 'polypeptide(L)'
;MSRRSPSTSLSLALTAAAAATALTGCLEHPVKQVEYDQAIVLDPVTLIEPNRDVDVLFVIDNSGSMAEEQALVAKNFQAFIGELDLVDANYRIGIVTTDNGNPRDPNAVFDAGDLRLSSCLGRVDDGEFVYYDFDAAFACTDHCQLTDADLEIRPTTSDSSDDPDKEAVARPWLERLYSETNLGGGVSIAEAFGCYGPQGVNGAGFESPLEA
;
A
#
# COMPACT_ATOMS: atom_id res chain seq x y z
N MET A 1 50.29 10.28 -116.26
CA MET A 1 50.52 9.55 -114.99
C MET A 1 49.68 10.24 -113.91
N SER A 2 48.68 9.57 -113.36
CA SER A 2 48.11 9.92 -112.05
C SER A 2 47.65 8.63 -111.37
N ARG A 3 48.22 8.37 -110.20
CA ARG A 3 48.15 7.12 -109.44
C ARG A 3 46.95 7.15 -108.48
N ARG A 4 46.44 5.94 -108.21
CA ARG A 4 45.33 5.59 -107.32
C ARG A 4 45.60 5.97 -105.85
N SER A 5 44.53 6.15 -105.06
CA SER A 5 44.52 5.86 -103.61
C SER A 5 43.14 5.30 -103.19
N PRO A 6 43.05 4.34 -102.24
CA PRO A 6 41.93 3.41 -102.10
C PRO A 6 41.02 3.63 -100.87
N SER A 7 39.77 3.15 -101.03
CA SER A 7 38.84 2.57 -100.04
C SER A 7 38.65 3.23 -98.67
N THR A 8 37.62 4.09 -98.56
CA THR A 8 37.07 4.66 -97.31
C THR A 8 35.95 3.82 -96.67
N SER A 9 35.51 2.73 -97.30
CA SER A 9 34.23 2.08 -96.94
C SER A 9 34.31 1.01 -95.84
N LEU A 10 35.51 0.52 -95.48
CA LEU A 10 35.63 -0.61 -94.53
C LEU A 10 35.70 -0.17 -93.05
N SER A 11 36.20 1.04 -92.78
CA SER A 11 36.40 1.55 -91.41
C SER A 11 35.12 2.05 -90.73
N LEU A 12 34.07 2.33 -91.50
CA LEU A 12 32.79 2.84 -90.99
C LEU A 12 31.83 1.72 -90.55
N ALA A 13 31.97 0.52 -91.11
CA ALA A 13 31.10 -0.61 -90.79
C ALA A 13 31.46 -1.26 -89.44
N LEU A 14 32.75 -1.26 -89.06
CA LEU A 14 33.22 -1.92 -87.84
C LEU A 14 32.92 -1.10 -86.56
N THR A 15 32.88 0.22 -86.67
CA THR A 15 32.55 1.15 -85.56
C THR A 15 31.05 1.18 -85.26
N ALA A 16 30.19 1.03 -86.28
CA ALA A 16 28.74 0.95 -86.08
C ALA A 16 28.31 -0.34 -85.35
N ALA A 17 28.99 -1.47 -85.60
CA ALA A 17 28.67 -2.75 -84.97
C ALA A 17 29.03 -2.80 -83.47
N ALA A 18 30.11 -2.13 -83.06
CA ALA A 18 30.52 -2.07 -81.65
C ALA A 18 29.65 -1.12 -80.79
N ALA A 19 29.08 -0.07 -81.39
CA ALA A 19 28.14 0.81 -80.69
C ALA A 19 26.78 0.14 -80.45
N ALA A 20 26.35 -0.75 -81.35
CA ALA A 20 25.05 -1.43 -81.24
C ALA A 20 24.99 -2.48 -80.12
N THR A 21 26.12 -3.11 -79.77
CA THR A 21 26.17 -4.11 -78.68
C THR A 21 26.20 -3.49 -77.28
N ALA A 22 26.69 -2.25 -77.14
CA ALA A 22 26.75 -1.55 -75.85
C ALA A 22 25.37 -1.10 -75.33
N LEU A 23 24.34 -1.06 -76.17
CA LEU A 23 22.98 -0.59 -75.81
C LEU A 23 22.06 -1.71 -75.28
N THR A 24 22.50 -2.97 -75.25
CA THR A 24 21.65 -4.10 -74.82
C THR A 24 21.83 -4.50 -73.35
N GLY A 25 22.62 -3.74 -72.58
CA GLY A 25 22.98 -4.06 -71.19
C GLY A 25 22.07 -3.54 -70.07
N CYS A 26 20.93 -2.91 -70.36
CA CYS A 26 20.03 -2.42 -69.31
C CYS A 26 19.11 -3.54 -68.81
N LEU A 27 19.53 -4.26 -67.76
CA LEU A 27 18.66 -5.12 -66.97
C LEU A 27 17.81 -4.25 -66.03
N GLU A 28 16.75 -3.64 -66.56
CA GLU A 28 15.71 -3.01 -65.74
C GLU A 28 14.84 -4.08 -65.11
N HIS A 29 15.16 -4.48 -63.87
CA HIS A 29 14.23 -5.23 -63.05
C HIS A 29 13.26 -4.23 -62.40
N PRO A 30 11.95 -4.26 -62.73
CA PRO A 30 11.01 -3.32 -62.17
C PRO A 30 10.91 -3.53 -60.66
N VAL A 31 11.22 -2.48 -59.90
CA VAL A 31 11.11 -2.49 -58.44
C VAL A 31 9.64 -2.68 -58.08
N LYS A 32 9.32 -3.79 -57.41
CA LYS A 32 7.98 -4.03 -56.87
C LYS A 32 7.74 -3.03 -55.75
N GLN A 33 6.78 -2.13 -55.92
CA GLN A 33 6.40 -1.19 -54.87
C GLN A 33 5.83 -1.98 -53.68
N VAL A 34 6.40 -1.78 -52.51
CA VAL A 34 5.88 -2.31 -51.25
C VAL A 34 4.92 -1.27 -50.71
N GLU A 35 3.66 -1.65 -50.55
CA GLU A 35 2.69 -0.81 -49.86
C GLU A 35 3.04 -0.82 -48.37
N TYR A 36 3.45 0.33 -47.85
CA TYR A 36 3.77 0.49 -46.44
C TYR A 36 2.47 0.65 -45.66
N ASP A 37 2.04 -0.41 -44.98
CA ASP A 37 0.98 -0.32 -43.98
C ASP A 37 1.61 0.13 -42.65
N GLN A 38 1.39 1.38 -42.29
CA GLN A 38 1.77 1.91 -40.98
C GLN A 38 0.60 1.71 -40.02
N ALA A 39 0.57 0.56 -39.36
CA ALA A 39 -0.32 0.36 -38.23
C ALA A 39 0.19 1.18 -37.04
N ILE A 40 -0.58 2.18 -36.62
CA ILE A 40 -0.38 2.80 -35.31
C ILE A 40 -0.85 1.78 -34.27
N VAL A 41 0.11 1.14 -33.61
CA VAL A 41 -0.18 0.36 -32.40
C VAL A 41 -0.39 1.39 -31.30
N LEU A 42 -1.66 1.62 -30.94
CA LEU A 42 -1.97 2.33 -29.71
C LEU A 42 -1.64 1.38 -28.57
N ASP A 43 -0.69 1.77 -27.71
CA ASP A 43 -0.49 1.04 -26.46
C ASP A 43 -1.80 1.06 -25.67
N PRO A 44 -2.30 -0.09 -25.22
CA PRO A 44 -3.48 -0.12 -24.38
C PRO A 44 -3.18 0.64 -23.09
N VAL A 45 -3.76 1.82 -22.94
CA VAL A 45 -3.77 2.56 -21.67
C VAL A 45 -4.62 1.75 -20.71
N THR A 46 -3.95 0.99 -19.84
CA THR A 46 -4.63 0.29 -18.76
C THR A 46 -4.84 1.30 -17.64
N LEU A 47 -6.10 1.63 -17.35
CA LEU A 47 -6.43 2.38 -16.14
C LEU A 47 -6.21 1.43 -14.95
N ILE A 48 -5.06 1.54 -14.30
CA ILE A 48 -4.84 0.89 -13.01
C ILE A 48 -5.55 1.77 -11.98
N GLU A 49 -6.69 1.32 -11.47
CA GLU A 49 -7.24 1.92 -10.25
C GLU A 49 -6.23 1.65 -9.14
N PRO A 50 -5.68 2.68 -8.48
CA PRO A 50 -4.76 2.47 -7.37
C PRO A 50 -5.53 1.73 -6.27
N ASN A 51 -5.10 0.51 -5.94
CA ASN A 51 -5.60 -0.17 -4.76
C ASN A 51 -5.07 0.60 -3.53
N ARG A 52 -6.00 1.10 -2.70
CA ARG A 52 -5.71 1.87 -1.49
C ARG A 52 -6.12 1.14 -0.23
N ASP A 53 -6.21 -0.18 -0.30
CA ASP A 53 -6.51 -1.05 0.82
C ASP A 53 -5.21 -1.26 1.64
N VAL A 54 -5.28 -1.00 2.95
CA VAL A 54 -4.15 -1.16 3.86
C VAL A 54 -4.58 -1.70 5.22
N ASP A 55 -3.90 -2.75 5.67
CA ASP A 55 -4.01 -3.23 7.04
C ASP A 55 -2.80 -2.72 7.85
N VAL A 56 -3.06 -2.07 8.98
CA VAL A 56 -2.03 -1.52 9.87
C VAL A 56 -2.14 -2.19 11.24
N LEU A 57 -1.04 -2.78 11.70
CA LEU A 57 -0.93 -3.31 13.05
C LEU A 57 -0.01 -2.40 13.87
N PHE A 58 -0.57 -1.73 14.87
CA PHE A 58 0.20 -0.99 15.86
C PHE A 58 0.65 -1.95 16.96
N VAL A 59 1.94 -2.25 16.96
CA VAL A 59 2.59 -3.02 18.03
C VAL A 59 3.20 -2.01 18.99
N ILE A 60 2.63 -1.90 20.19
CA ILE A 60 2.96 -0.85 21.14
C ILE A 60 3.55 -1.47 22.42
N ASP A 61 4.81 -1.17 22.69
CA ASP A 61 5.46 -1.48 23.96
C ASP A 61 4.81 -0.63 25.08
N ASN A 62 4.25 -1.32 26.08
CA ASN A 62 3.58 -0.73 27.24
C ASN A 62 4.44 -0.84 28.52
N SER A 63 5.75 -1.07 28.39
CA SER A 63 6.67 -1.04 29.51
C SER A 63 6.79 0.36 30.11
N GLY A 64 7.13 0.43 31.40
CA GLY A 64 7.24 1.70 32.11
C GLY A 64 8.31 2.67 31.61
N SER A 65 9.31 2.18 30.88
CA SER A 65 10.28 3.04 30.20
C SER A 65 9.70 3.82 29.03
N MET A 66 8.54 3.42 28.50
CA MET A 66 7.93 4.01 27.30
C MET A 66 6.97 5.16 27.61
N ALA A 67 6.95 5.67 28.85
CA ALA A 67 5.92 6.60 29.26
C ALA A 67 5.94 7.95 28.51
N GLU A 68 7.13 8.50 28.25
CA GLU A 68 7.27 9.74 27.49
C GLU A 68 6.92 9.52 26.00
N GLU A 69 7.33 8.38 25.46
CA GLU A 69 7.09 7.96 24.09
C GLU A 69 5.60 7.69 23.82
N GLN A 70 4.92 7.01 24.73
CA GLN A 70 3.47 6.78 24.68
C GLN A 70 2.71 8.10 24.63
N ALA A 71 3.08 9.07 25.48
CA ALA A 71 2.47 10.39 25.44
C ALA A 71 2.73 11.15 24.12
N LEU A 72 3.88 10.92 23.49
CA LEU A 72 4.19 11.51 22.19
C LEU A 72 3.42 10.83 21.04
N VAL A 73 3.32 9.51 21.06
CA VAL A 73 2.58 8.73 20.05
C VAL A 73 1.08 9.02 20.17
N ALA A 74 0.54 9.11 21.39
CA ALA A 74 -0.86 9.42 21.67
C ALA A 74 -1.33 10.72 21.00
N LYS A 75 -0.48 11.76 20.99
CA LYS A 75 -0.76 13.04 20.35
C LYS A 75 -0.98 12.95 18.84
N ASN A 76 -0.50 11.89 18.19
CA ASN A 76 -0.45 11.76 16.74
C ASN A 76 -1.41 10.73 16.18
N PHE A 77 -2.12 9.94 17.01
CA PHE A 77 -3.09 8.95 16.50
C PHE A 77 -4.15 9.58 15.62
N GLN A 78 -4.75 10.70 16.04
CA GLN A 78 -5.76 11.38 15.23
C GLN A 78 -5.17 11.93 13.91
N ALA A 79 -3.95 12.47 13.96
CA ALA A 79 -3.27 13.00 12.78
C ALA A 79 -2.95 11.90 11.76
N PHE A 80 -2.54 10.72 12.24
CA PHE A 80 -2.30 9.54 11.40
C PHE A 80 -3.54 9.15 10.59
N ILE A 81 -4.73 9.16 11.21
CA ILE A 81 -6.00 8.92 10.50
C ILE A 81 -6.25 10.00 9.45
N GLY A 82 -5.97 11.26 9.78
CA GLY A 82 -6.08 12.36 8.82
C GLY A 82 -5.28 12.12 7.53
N GLU A 83 -4.06 11.59 7.63
CA GLU A 83 -3.23 11.26 6.46
C GLU A 83 -3.81 10.10 5.63
N LEU A 84 -4.39 9.07 6.27
CA LEU A 84 -5.08 7.98 5.57
C LEU A 84 -6.35 8.48 4.87
N ASP A 85 -7.07 9.40 5.50
CA ASP A 85 -8.29 9.98 4.94
C ASP A 85 -8.00 10.89 3.74
N LEU A 86 -6.88 11.62 3.73
CA LEU A 86 -6.44 12.48 2.62
C LEU A 86 -6.20 11.70 1.32
N VAL A 87 -5.75 10.45 1.44
CA VAL A 87 -5.53 9.57 0.29
C VAL A 87 -6.75 8.71 -0.02
N ASP A 88 -7.86 8.87 0.71
CA ASP A 88 -9.06 8.05 0.58
C ASP A 88 -8.74 6.54 0.62
N ALA A 89 -7.96 6.15 1.63
CA ALA A 89 -7.60 4.75 1.85
C ALA A 89 -8.77 3.97 2.49
N ASN A 90 -8.89 2.71 2.10
CA ASN A 90 -9.67 1.72 2.84
C ASN A 90 -8.69 1.07 3.81
N TYR A 91 -9.02 1.02 5.09
CA TYR A 91 -8.06 0.52 6.06
C TYR A 91 -8.66 -0.21 7.24
N ARG A 92 -7.86 -1.12 7.80
CA ARG A 92 -8.07 -1.71 9.11
C ARG A 92 -6.90 -1.39 10.02
N ILE A 93 -7.19 -1.08 11.28
CA ILE A 93 -6.18 -0.77 12.27
C ILE A 93 -6.40 -1.66 13.49
N GLY A 94 -5.45 -2.58 13.69
CA GLY A 94 -5.34 -3.38 14.90
C GLY A 94 -4.30 -2.77 15.85
N ILE A 95 -4.49 -2.97 17.14
CA ILE A 95 -3.54 -2.54 18.17
C ILE A 95 -3.23 -3.74 19.05
N VAL A 96 -1.95 -3.98 19.33
CA VAL A 96 -1.46 -5.05 20.19
C VAL A 96 -0.32 -4.52 21.07
N THR A 97 -0.06 -5.21 22.16
CA THR A 97 1.10 -5.01 23.04
C THR A 97 2.09 -6.17 22.87
N THR A 98 3.33 -5.97 23.29
CA THR A 98 4.37 -7.02 23.33
C THR A 98 4.49 -7.71 24.69
N ASP A 99 3.70 -7.28 25.67
CA ASP A 99 3.69 -7.82 27.02
C ASP A 99 3.13 -9.23 27.05
N ASN A 100 3.92 -10.18 27.55
CA ASN A 100 3.48 -11.56 27.73
C ASN A 100 3.50 -11.96 29.20
N GLY A 101 3.24 -10.99 30.08
CA GLY A 101 3.15 -11.21 31.51
C GLY A 101 4.48 -11.60 32.14
N ASN A 102 4.59 -11.46 33.46
CA ASN A 102 5.75 -11.97 34.18
C ASN A 102 5.50 -13.41 34.64
N PRO A 103 6.22 -14.43 34.14
CA PRO A 103 5.98 -15.83 34.55
C PRO A 103 6.19 -16.10 36.04
N ARG A 104 6.80 -15.16 36.78
CA ARG A 104 6.98 -15.23 38.24
C ARG A 104 5.82 -14.62 39.01
N ASP A 105 4.91 -13.90 38.35
CA ASP A 105 3.70 -13.37 38.94
C ASP A 105 2.53 -14.33 38.66
N PRO A 106 1.91 -14.92 39.71
CA PRO A 106 0.76 -15.82 39.53
C PRO A 106 -0.49 -15.13 38.97
N ASN A 107 -0.54 -13.80 38.94
CA ASN A 107 -1.65 -13.01 38.38
C ASN A 107 -1.25 -12.30 37.09
N ALA A 108 -0.12 -12.66 36.47
CA ALA A 108 0.29 -12.06 35.21
C ALA A 108 -0.82 -12.17 34.16
N VAL A 109 -1.13 -11.04 33.54
CA VAL A 109 -1.95 -11.00 32.33
C VAL A 109 -1.02 -11.28 31.15
N PHE A 110 -1.38 -12.27 30.35
CA PHE A 110 -0.65 -12.67 29.16
C PHE A 110 -1.44 -12.14 27.97
N ASP A 111 -1.01 -11.04 27.35
CA ASP A 111 -1.66 -10.57 26.12
C ASP A 111 -1.29 -11.44 24.93
N ALA A 112 -0.06 -11.97 24.89
CA ALA A 112 0.45 -12.84 23.82
C ALA A 112 0.25 -12.28 22.38
N GLY A 113 0.00 -10.97 22.23
CA GLY A 113 -0.31 -10.34 20.95
C GLY A 113 -1.80 -10.25 20.60
N ASP A 114 -2.71 -10.49 21.55
CA ASP A 114 -4.14 -10.31 21.38
C ASP A 114 -4.47 -8.87 20.99
N LEU A 115 -5.44 -8.71 20.08
CA LEU A 115 -5.93 -7.41 19.65
C LEU A 115 -6.63 -6.70 20.80
N ARG A 116 -6.10 -5.54 21.18
CA ARG A 116 -6.61 -4.69 22.25
C ARG A 116 -7.40 -3.52 21.69
N LEU A 117 -8.73 -3.57 21.90
CA LEU A 117 -9.64 -2.52 21.46
C LEU A 117 -10.61 -2.12 22.58
N SER A 118 -10.05 -1.57 23.66
CA SER A 118 -10.80 -0.89 24.73
C SER A 118 -10.33 0.55 24.91
N SER A 119 -11.19 1.42 25.41
CA SER A 119 -10.89 2.82 25.70
C SER A 119 -9.75 2.90 26.72
N CYS A 120 -8.81 3.81 26.48
CA CYS A 120 -7.74 4.08 27.41
C CYS A 120 -8.24 4.60 28.76
N LEU A 121 -9.46 5.15 28.84
CA LEU A 121 -10.05 5.59 30.11
C LEU A 121 -10.29 4.42 31.06
N GLY A 122 -10.74 3.26 30.56
CA GLY A 122 -10.85 2.05 31.38
C GLY A 122 -9.50 1.59 31.91
N ARG A 123 -8.46 1.62 31.05
CA ARG A 123 -7.07 1.32 31.44
C ARG A 123 -6.50 2.31 32.47
N VAL A 124 -6.89 3.59 32.39
CA VAL A 124 -6.54 4.58 33.42
C VAL A 124 -7.17 4.20 34.75
N ASP A 125 -8.46 3.83 34.76
CA ASP A 125 -9.17 3.39 35.96
C ASP A 125 -8.57 2.10 36.56
N ASP A 126 -8.05 1.21 35.71
CA ASP A 126 -7.34 -0.02 36.10
C ASP A 126 -5.88 0.24 36.56
N GLY A 127 -5.40 1.48 36.45
CA GLY A 127 -4.04 1.86 36.88
C GLY A 127 -2.94 1.47 35.91
N GLU A 128 -3.26 1.13 34.65
CA GLU A 128 -2.27 0.73 33.64
C GLU A 128 -1.36 1.89 33.18
N PHE A 129 -1.69 3.13 33.54
CA PHE A 129 -0.88 4.33 33.24
C PHE A 129 0.04 4.77 34.39
N VAL A 130 0.08 4.01 35.49
CA VAL A 130 0.94 4.32 36.64
C VAL A 130 2.13 3.38 36.65
N TYR A 131 3.34 3.94 36.63
CA TYR A 131 4.58 3.18 36.73
C TYR A 131 5.48 3.77 37.82
N TYR A 132 5.71 2.99 38.88
CA TYR A 132 6.33 3.45 40.13
C TYR A 132 5.66 4.74 40.67
N ASP A 133 6.40 5.85 40.69
CA ASP A 133 5.95 7.15 41.21
C ASP A 133 5.52 8.09 40.07
N PHE A 134 5.44 7.60 38.82
CA PHE A 134 5.04 8.38 37.65
C PHE A 134 3.63 8.01 37.20
N ASP A 135 2.78 9.03 37.06
CA ASP A 135 1.43 8.93 36.53
C ASP A 135 1.39 9.48 35.09
N ALA A 136 1.22 8.57 34.13
CA ALA A 136 1.16 8.87 32.71
C ALA A 136 -0.27 9.01 32.18
N ALA A 137 -1.30 9.10 33.04
CA ALA A 137 -2.71 9.11 32.62
C ALA A 137 -3.04 10.25 31.63
N PHE A 138 -2.27 11.35 31.68
CA PHE A 138 -2.37 12.45 30.72
C PHE A 138 -2.22 12.01 29.26
N ALA A 139 -1.45 10.94 28.98
CA ALA A 139 -1.32 10.37 27.64
C ALA A 139 -2.67 9.89 27.08
N CYS A 140 -3.61 9.49 27.94
CA CYS A 140 -4.98 9.17 27.56
C CYS A 140 -5.90 10.40 27.70
N THR A 141 -5.95 11.01 28.88
CA THR A 141 -6.99 11.98 29.22
C THR A 141 -6.91 13.29 28.43
N ASP A 142 -5.73 13.66 27.92
CA ASP A 142 -5.55 14.85 27.09
C ASP A 142 -6.16 14.68 25.68
N HIS A 143 -6.42 13.44 25.26
CA HIS A 143 -6.82 13.11 23.88
C HIS A 143 -8.14 12.34 23.79
N CYS A 144 -8.56 11.69 24.87
CA CYS A 144 -9.74 10.85 24.91
C CYS A 144 -10.75 11.30 25.96
N GLN A 145 -12.03 11.30 25.57
CA GLN A 145 -13.18 11.56 26.46
C GLN A 145 -14.29 10.52 26.26
N LEU A 146 -14.03 9.45 25.49
CA LEU A 146 -15.01 8.45 25.09
C LEU A 146 -14.74 7.14 25.83
N THR A 147 -15.78 6.59 26.45
CA THR A 147 -15.72 5.30 27.14
C THR A 147 -15.98 4.14 26.17
N ASP A 148 -15.79 2.90 26.62
CA ASP A 148 -16.14 1.71 25.80
C ASP A 148 -17.62 1.71 25.37
N ALA A 149 -18.51 2.27 26.19
CA ALA A 149 -19.92 2.39 25.83
C ALA A 149 -20.18 3.37 24.68
N ASP A 150 -19.31 4.37 24.50
CA ASP A 150 -19.38 5.34 23.40
C ASP A 150 -18.71 4.80 22.12
N LEU A 151 -17.80 3.84 22.27
CA LEU A 151 -16.96 3.25 21.23
C LEU A 151 -17.44 1.84 20.87
N GLU A 152 -18.72 1.70 20.53
CA GLU A 152 -19.26 0.40 20.12
C GLU A 152 -18.76 0.01 18.72
N ILE A 153 -18.23 -1.21 18.56
CA ILE A 153 -17.88 -1.78 17.26
C ILE A 153 -19.08 -2.51 16.66
N ARG A 154 -19.49 -2.05 15.48
CA ARG A 154 -20.51 -2.70 14.67
C ARG A 154 -19.97 -4.00 14.07
N PRO A 155 -20.75 -5.08 14.11
CA PRO A 155 -20.38 -6.32 13.43
C PRO A 155 -20.21 -6.10 11.92
N THR A 156 -19.12 -6.61 11.34
CA THR A 156 -18.88 -6.58 9.90
C THR A 156 -18.62 -7.98 9.37
N THR A 157 -18.93 -8.21 8.09
CA THR A 157 -18.60 -9.46 7.39
C THR A 157 -17.17 -9.37 6.86
N SER A 158 -16.34 -10.39 7.08
CA SER A 158 -15.02 -10.48 6.45
C SER A 158 -14.98 -11.64 5.46
N ASP A 159 -14.27 -11.48 4.35
CA ASP A 159 -14.11 -12.54 3.34
C ASP A 159 -13.21 -13.70 3.82
N SER A 160 -12.64 -13.57 5.03
CA SER A 160 -11.66 -14.49 5.62
C SER A 160 -12.25 -15.65 6.40
N SER A 161 -13.57 -15.79 6.49
CA SER A 161 -14.16 -16.91 7.20
C SER A 161 -14.40 -18.09 6.25
N ASP A 162 -13.77 -19.24 6.54
CA ASP A 162 -14.24 -20.57 6.15
C ASP A 162 -15.64 -20.91 6.73
N ASP A 163 -16.41 -19.89 7.11
CA ASP A 163 -17.75 -19.98 7.66
C ASP A 163 -18.77 -19.95 6.51
N PRO A 164 -19.53 -21.05 6.28
CA PRO A 164 -20.55 -21.11 5.24
C PRO A 164 -21.69 -20.10 5.46
N ASP A 165 -21.85 -19.61 6.69
CA ASP A 165 -22.80 -18.58 7.08
C ASP A 165 -22.01 -17.30 7.33
N LYS A 166 -21.97 -16.38 6.35
CA LYS A 166 -21.25 -15.10 6.42
C LYS A 166 -21.83 -14.16 7.49
N GLU A 167 -21.76 -14.54 8.76
CA GLU A 167 -22.33 -13.79 9.87
C GLU A 167 -21.43 -12.59 10.16
N ALA A 168 -22.07 -11.44 10.38
CA ALA A 168 -21.36 -10.24 10.76
C ALA A 168 -20.91 -10.39 12.21
N VAL A 169 -19.62 -10.24 12.46
CA VAL A 169 -19.02 -10.36 13.80
C VAL A 169 -18.30 -9.06 14.14
N ALA A 170 -18.50 -8.56 15.36
CA ALA A 170 -17.74 -7.43 15.88
C ALA A 170 -16.32 -7.91 16.21
N ARG A 171 -15.32 -7.33 15.55
CA ARG A 171 -13.92 -7.73 15.68
C ARG A 171 -13.09 -6.58 16.26
N PRO A 172 -12.03 -6.88 17.03
CA PRO A 172 -11.28 -5.87 17.79
C PRO A 172 -10.28 -5.09 16.91
N TRP A 173 -10.77 -4.43 15.86
CA TRP A 173 -10.02 -3.46 15.06
C TRP A 173 -10.90 -2.29 14.63
N LEU A 174 -10.29 -1.18 14.27
CA LEU A 174 -10.96 -0.08 13.57
C LEU A 174 -10.99 -0.38 12.07
N GLU A 175 -12.10 -0.10 11.41
CA GLU A 175 -12.26 -0.35 9.99
C GLU A 175 -12.95 0.84 9.32
N ARG A 176 -12.38 1.28 8.20
CA ARG A 176 -13.00 2.17 7.23
C ARG A 176 -12.94 1.50 5.86
N LEU A 177 -14.11 1.20 5.30
CA LEU A 177 -14.24 0.68 3.94
C LEU A 177 -15.09 1.67 3.14
N TYR A 178 -14.48 2.29 2.15
CA TYR A 178 -15.06 3.36 1.35
C TYR A 178 -15.54 4.54 2.24
N SER A 179 -16.85 4.75 2.31
CA SER A 179 -17.51 5.78 3.12
C SER A 179 -18.10 5.25 4.42
N GLU A 180 -17.94 3.97 4.72
CA GLU A 180 -18.51 3.33 5.90
C GLU A 180 -17.40 2.97 6.90
N THR A 181 -17.77 3.00 8.18
CA THR A 181 -16.89 2.60 9.28
C THR A 181 -17.58 1.54 10.13
N ASN A 182 -16.79 0.73 10.84
CA ASN A 182 -17.32 -0.21 11.83
C ASN A 182 -17.63 0.44 13.19
N LEU A 183 -17.69 1.77 13.27
CA LEU A 183 -17.98 2.48 14.52
C LEU A 183 -19.48 2.79 14.68
N GLY A 184 -19.97 2.60 15.90
CA GLY A 184 -21.26 3.07 16.38
C GLY A 184 -21.27 4.56 16.72
N GLY A 185 -22.43 5.05 17.19
CA GLY A 185 -22.54 6.36 17.85
C GLY A 185 -22.28 7.63 17.03
N GLY A 186 -21.82 7.53 15.77
CA GLY A 186 -21.42 8.69 14.98
C GLY A 186 -20.02 9.22 15.32
N VAL A 187 -19.21 8.43 16.03
CA VAL A 187 -17.83 8.74 16.38
C VAL A 187 -16.94 8.60 15.14
N SER A 188 -16.02 9.55 14.93
CA SER A 188 -15.05 9.42 13.85
C SER A 188 -13.95 8.40 14.17
N ILE A 189 -13.35 7.79 13.15
CA ILE A 189 -12.21 6.89 13.34
C ILE A 189 -11.05 7.61 14.04
N ALA A 190 -10.82 8.89 13.74
CA ALA A 190 -9.79 9.69 14.39
C ALA A 190 -10.03 9.78 15.90
N GLU A 191 -11.24 10.15 16.33
CA GLU A 191 -11.61 10.21 17.76
C GLU A 191 -11.49 8.85 18.42
N ALA A 192 -12.02 7.79 17.80
CA ALA A 192 -11.94 6.44 18.31
C ALA A 192 -10.49 5.96 18.45
N PHE A 193 -9.64 6.20 17.46
CA PHE A 193 -8.23 5.82 17.51
C PHE A 193 -7.45 6.60 18.56
N GLY A 194 -7.80 7.87 18.80
CA GLY A 194 -7.27 8.64 19.92
C GLY A 194 -7.59 8.02 21.29
N CYS A 195 -8.71 7.32 21.42
CA CYS A 195 -9.11 6.63 22.65
C CYS A 195 -8.60 5.19 22.75
N TYR A 196 -8.55 4.46 21.64
CA TYR A 196 -8.07 3.08 21.63
C TYR A 196 -6.55 2.99 21.64
N GLY A 197 -5.86 3.92 20.97
CA GLY A 197 -4.42 3.87 20.74
C GLY A 197 -3.55 3.80 22.00
N PRO A 198 -3.74 4.67 23.01
CA PRO A 198 -2.89 4.67 24.21
C PRO A 198 -3.03 3.37 25.02
N GLN A 199 -1.94 2.59 25.16
CA GLN A 199 -1.97 1.26 25.80
C GLN A 199 -1.56 1.25 27.28
N GLY A 200 -1.04 2.35 27.82
CA GLY A 200 -0.51 2.39 29.19
C GLY A 200 1.00 2.13 29.25
N VAL A 201 1.51 2.09 30.48
CA VAL A 201 2.95 2.03 30.82
C VAL A 201 3.26 1.03 31.94
N ASN A 202 2.26 0.27 32.40
CA ASN A 202 2.41 -0.70 33.48
C ASN A 202 2.47 -2.16 32.97
N GLY A 203 2.95 -2.37 31.76
CA GLY A 203 3.25 -3.71 31.27
C GLY A 203 4.25 -4.42 32.17
N ALA A 204 4.18 -5.74 32.23
CA ALA A 204 5.01 -6.56 33.12
C ALA A 204 6.51 -6.48 32.80
N GLY A 205 6.89 -5.82 31.69
CA GLY A 205 8.26 -5.61 31.22
C GLY A 205 8.90 -6.90 30.70
N PHE A 206 8.11 -7.94 30.51
CA PHE A 206 8.51 -9.20 29.86
C PHE A 206 7.99 -9.18 28.43
N GLU A 207 8.71 -8.44 27.60
CA GLU A 207 8.42 -8.39 26.17
C GLU A 207 8.78 -9.73 25.52
N SER A 208 7.87 -10.28 24.74
CA SER A 208 8.11 -11.48 23.93
C SER A 208 7.71 -11.27 22.48
N PRO A 209 8.15 -12.15 21.56
CA PRO A 209 7.52 -12.24 20.24
C PRO A 209 6.00 -12.46 20.39
N LEU A 210 5.25 -12.03 19.38
CA LEU A 210 3.82 -12.34 19.26
C LEU A 210 3.66 -13.86 19.14
N GLU A 211 2.63 -14.45 19.78
CA GLU A 211 2.35 -15.89 19.79
C GLU A 211 3.43 -16.77 20.49
N ALA A 212 4.09 -16.25 21.52
CA ALA A 212 5.14 -16.95 22.28
C ALA A 212 4.61 -17.76 23.48
#